data_AF-A0A5E4M4Z0-F1
#
_entry.id   AF-A0A5E4M4Z0-F1
#
_cell.length_a   1.000
_cell.length_b   1.000
_cell.length_c   1.000
_cell.angle_alpha   90.00
_cell.angle_beta   90.00
_cell.angle_gamma   90.00
#
_symmetry.space_group_name_H-M   'P 1'
#
loop_
_entity.id
_entity.type
_entity.pdbx_description
1 polymer ?
#
loop_
_entity_poly.entity_id
_entity_poly.type
_entity_poly.pdbx_seq_one_letter_code
_entity_poly.pdbx_strand_id
1 'polypeptide(L)'
;MIWPGKGSLRKDDKTIFYSGNRDGKFENGVGFVVSENILPYVKDFQAINERMCYIRITGCIFDLIIINCHAPTEDKKEDDIKEDFL
;
A
#
# COMPACT_ATOMS: atom_id res chain seq x y z
N MET A 1 4.59 3.13 -2.24
CA MET A 1 4.31 4.47 -1.72
C MET A 1 4.85 4.50 -0.30
N ILE A 2 5.95 5.19 -0.06
CA ILE A 2 6.63 5.07 1.22
C ILE A 2 6.14 6.18 2.15
N TRP A 3 5.14 5.86 2.99
CA TRP A 3 4.52 6.79 3.93
C TRP A 3 4.36 6.12 5.30
N PRO A 4 4.58 6.82 6.42
CA PRO A 4 4.30 6.30 7.75
C PRO A 4 2.78 6.32 8.03
N GLY A 5 2.32 5.34 8.80
CA GLY A 5 0.94 5.25 9.24
C GLY A 5 -0.06 4.94 8.12
N LYS A 6 -1.32 5.33 8.32
CA LYS A 6 -2.41 5.11 7.37
C LYS A 6 -3.30 6.34 7.24
N GLY A 7 -3.86 6.54 6.05
CA GLY A 7 -4.81 7.63 5.83
C GLY A 7 -4.99 7.97 4.37
N SER A 8 -5.48 9.19 4.13
CA SER A 8 -5.63 9.76 2.80
C SER A 8 -5.10 11.18 2.74
N LEU A 9 -4.51 11.56 1.61
CA LEU A 9 -4.07 12.91 1.31
C LEU A 9 -4.63 13.34 -0.05
N ARG A 10 -5.31 14.48 -0.11
CA ARG A 10 -5.68 15.09 -1.38
C ARG A 10 -4.58 16.04 -1.84
N LYS A 11 -4.14 15.89 -3.09
CA LYS A 11 -3.18 16.78 -3.75
C LYS A 11 -3.56 16.94 -5.21
N ASP A 12 -3.78 18.19 -5.61
CA ASP A 12 -4.31 18.53 -6.94
C ASP A 12 -5.61 17.75 -7.21
N ASP A 13 -5.78 17.24 -8.44
CA ASP A 13 -6.94 16.43 -8.85
C ASP A 13 -6.79 14.93 -8.53
N LYS A 14 -6.09 14.61 -7.44
CA LYS A 14 -5.84 13.23 -7.01
C LYS A 14 -5.97 13.10 -5.50
N THR A 15 -6.55 11.97 -5.09
CA THR A 15 -6.57 11.52 -3.70
C THR A 15 -5.69 10.29 -3.55
N ILE A 16 -4.74 10.34 -2.63
CA ILE A 16 -3.80 9.28 -2.32
C ILE A 16 -4.28 8.58 -1.06
N PHE A 17 -4.54 7.28 -1.14
CA PHE A 17 -4.78 6.41 0.01
C PHE A 17 -3.50 5.63 0.31
N TYR A 18 -3.07 5.61 1.57
CA TYR A 18 -1.79 4.98 1.95
C TYR A 18 -1.92 4.11 3.20
N SER A 19 -1.10 3.06 3.22
CA SER A 19 -0.86 2.15 4.32
C SER A 19 0.64 1.89 4.40
N GLY A 20 1.25 2.26 5.52
CA GLY A 20 2.66 2.00 5.76
C GLY A 20 2.97 1.82 7.24
N ASN A 21 4.25 1.74 7.55
CA ASN A 21 4.71 1.33 8.87
C ASN A 21 4.29 2.34 9.96
N ARG A 22 3.83 1.84 11.10
CA ARG A 22 3.45 2.63 12.28
C ARG A 22 4.65 3.06 13.13
N ASP A 23 5.81 2.44 12.92
CA ASP A 23 7.05 2.72 13.65
C ASP A 23 7.78 3.98 13.14
N GLY A 24 7.13 4.78 12.30
CA GLY A 24 7.72 5.98 11.69
C GLY A 24 8.77 5.70 10.61
N LYS A 25 9.08 4.42 10.34
CA LYS A 25 9.99 4.01 9.27
C LYS A 25 9.33 4.16 7.89
N PHE A 26 10.09 4.71 6.96
CA PHE A 26 9.71 4.89 5.56
C PHE A 26 10.07 3.62 4.76
N GLU A 27 9.36 2.52 5.02
CA GLU A 27 9.61 1.23 4.36
C GLU A 27 8.30 0.51 4.06
N ASN A 28 8.34 -0.38 3.05
CA ASN A 28 7.28 -1.34 2.68
C ASN A 28 5.90 -0.78 2.28
N GLY A 29 5.66 0.53 2.40
CA GLY A 29 4.33 1.13 2.23
C GLY A 29 3.63 0.89 0.88
N VAL A 30 2.33 0.63 0.96
CA VAL A 30 1.40 0.39 -0.14
C VAL A 30 0.29 1.44 -0.18
N GLY A 31 -0.41 1.55 -1.31
CA GLY A 31 -1.47 2.55 -1.45
C GLY A 31 -2.05 2.63 -2.86
N PHE A 32 -3.00 3.55 -3.03
CA PHE A 32 -3.63 3.87 -4.31
C PHE A 32 -3.60 5.37 -4.55
N VAL A 33 -3.33 5.77 -5.79
CA VAL A 33 -3.58 7.13 -6.26
C VAL A 33 -4.84 7.09 -7.10
N VAL A 34 -5.87 7.79 -6.63
CA VAL A 34 -7.20 7.79 -7.23
C VAL A 34 -7.45 9.16 -7.84
N SER A 35 -7.87 9.20 -9.10
CA SER A 35 -8.33 10.44 -9.74
C SER A 35 -9.62 10.92 -9.08
N GLU A 36 -9.80 12.24 -8.94
CA GLU A 36 -11.05 12.82 -8.42
C GLU A 36 -12.29 12.34 -9.19
N ASN A 37 -12.17 11.99 -10.47
CA ASN A 37 -13.28 11.46 -11.27
C ASN A 37 -13.75 10.07 -10.80
N ILE A 38 -12.87 9.31 -10.15
CA ILE A 38 -13.14 7.96 -9.63
C ILE A 38 -13.49 8.00 -8.14
N LEU A 39 -13.07 9.04 -7.42
CA LEU A 39 -13.24 9.16 -5.97
C LEU A 39 -14.69 9.00 -5.47
N PRO A 40 -15.74 9.54 -6.14
CA PRO A 40 -17.14 9.32 -5.74
C PRO A 40 -17.58 7.85 -5.75
N TYR A 41 -16.87 7.01 -6.51
CA TYR A 41 -17.16 5.59 -6.64
C TYR A 41 -16.37 4.74 -5.63
N VAL A 42 -15.38 5.31 -4.94
CA VAL A 42 -14.65 4.63 -3.85
C VAL A 42 -15.59 4.49 -2.65
N LYS A 43 -15.87 3.25 -2.25
CA LYS A 43 -16.72 2.94 -1.09
C LYS A 43 -15.93 2.66 0.17
N ASP A 44 -14.75 2.08 0.00
CA ASP A 44 -13.94 1.67 1.13
C ASP A 44 -12.46 1.64 0.74
N PHE A 45 -11.62 1.94 1.72
CA PHE A 45 -10.19 1.74 1.68
C PHE A 45 -9.76 1.14 3.02
N GLN A 46 -9.10 -0.01 2.97
CA GLN A 46 -8.59 -0.66 4.16
C GLN A 46 -7.08 -0.85 4.08
N ALA A 47 -6.42 -0.20 5.02
CA ALA A 47 -5.01 -0.39 5.35
C ALA A 47 -4.87 -1.60 6.28
N ILE A 48 -4.44 -2.75 5.74
CA ILE A 48 -4.31 -3.99 6.51
C ILE A 48 -3.00 -3.96 7.31
N ASN A 49 -1.88 -3.76 6.63
CA ASN A 49 -0.56 -3.58 7.22
C ASN A 49 0.33 -2.78 6.27
N GLU A 50 1.60 -2.64 6.60
CA GLU A 50 2.56 -1.89 5.79
C GLU A 50 2.75 -2.48 4.39
N ARG A 51 2.49 -3.77 4.17
CA ARG A 51 2.67 -4.49 2.90
C ARG A 51 1.37 -4.75 2.12
N MET A 52 0.19 -4.53 2.70
CA MET A 52 -1.09 -4.86 2.08
C MET A 52 -2.18 -3.83 2.38
N CYS A 53 -2.90 -3.43 1.33
CA CYS A 53 -4.13 -2.67 1.43
C CYS A 53 -5.10 -3.04 0.30
N TYR A 54 -6.37 -2.67 0.44
CA TYR A 54 -7.33 -2.79 -0.64
C TYR A 54 -8.24 -1.57 -0.75
N ILE A 55 -8.81 -1.38 -1.93
CA ILE A 55 -9.83 -0.38 -2.23
C ILE A 55 -11.05 -1.04 -2.86
N ARG A 56 -12.24 -0.66 -2.42
CA ARG A 56 -13.52 -1.08 -3.03
C ARG A 56 -14.10 0.07 -3.83
N ILE A 57 -14.37 -0.18 -5.11
CA ILE A 57 -14.94 0.78 -6.06
C ILE A 57 -16.27 0.22 -6.55
N THR A 58 -17.34 1.00 -6.45
CA THR A 58 -18.64 0.61 -7.01
C THR A 58 -18.69 0.93 -8.50
N GLY A 59 -18.87 -0.11 -9.30
CA GLY A 59 -19.13 0.02 -10.73
C GLY A 59 -20.64 0.00 -11.03
N CYS A 60 -20.97 0.26 -12.29
CA CYS A 60 -22.36 0.19 -12.76
C CYS A 60 -22.89 -1.26 -12.85
N ILE A 61 -22.01 -2.22 -13.14
CA ILE A 61 -22.38 -3.63 -13.36
C ILE A 61 -22.03 -4.50 -12.14
N PHE A 62 -20.87 -4.26 -11.53
CA PHE A 62 -20.42 -4.94 -10.31
C PHE A 62 -19.48 -4.03 -9.51
N ASP A 63 -19.34 -4.35 -8.23
CA ASP A 63 -18.32 -3.75 -7.37
C ASP A 63 -16.96 -4.39 -7.63
N LEU A 64 -15.91 -3.58 -7.70
CA LEU A 64 -14.53 -4.00 -7.86
C LEU A 64 -13.78 -3.86 -6.54
N ILE A 65 -13.03 -4.89 -6.16
CA ILE A 65 -12.06 -4.83 -5.08
C ILE A 65 -10.67 -4.99 -5.70
N ILE A 66 -9.81 -3.98 -5.50
CA ILE A 66 -8.41 -4.03 -5.95
C ILE A 66 -7.53 -4.15 -4.71
N ILE A 67 -6.66 -5.15 -4.69
CA ILE A 67 -5.72 -5.41 -3.60
C ILE A 67 -4.33 -5.00 -4.07
N ASN A 68 -3.67 -4.14 -3.31
CA ASN A 68 -2.26 -3.80 -3.49
C ASN A 68 -1.47 -4.51 -2.40
N CYS A 69 -0.65 -5.48 -2.80
CA CYS A 69 0.16 -6.29 -1.91
C CYS A 69 1.60 -6.29 -2.39
N HIS A 70 2.53 -6.00 -1.47
CA HIS A 70 3.95 -6.15 -1.68
C HIS A 70 4.40 -7.48 -1.07
N ALA A 71 4.89 -8.40 -1.92
CA ALA A 71 5.39 -9.68 -1.46
C ALA A 71 6.65 -9.48 -0.59
N PRO A 72 6.88 -10.31 0.45
CA PRO A 72 8.14 -10.32 1.17
C PRO A 72 9.27 -10.61 0.19
N THR A 73 10.20 -9.67 0.04
CA THR A 73 11.52 -10.01 -0.51
C THR A 73 12.33 -10.65 0.60
N GLU A 74 13.18 -11.63 0.27
CA GLU A 74 14.25 -12.00 1.19
C GLU A 74 15.02 -10.73 1.52
N ASP A 75 15.01 -10.35 2.79
CA ASP A 75 15.96 -9.38 3.28
C ASP A 75 17.34 -9.92 2.88
N LYS A 76 18.13 -9.10 2.18
CA LYS A 76 19.57 -9.27 2.22
C LYS A 76 19.93 -9.10 3.68
N LYS A 77 19.96 -10.20 4.43
CA LYS A 77 20.63 -10.22 5.71
C LYS A 77 22.04 -9.72 5.41
N GLU A 78 22.50 -8.75 6.17
CA GLU A 78 23.93 -8.40 6.24
C GLU A 78 24.78 -9.57 6.76
N ASP A 79 24.17 -10.73 7.04
CA ASP A 79 24.80 -12.01 7.31
C ASP A 79 24.73 -12.96 6.10
N ASP A 80 25.19 -12.51 4.93
CA ASP A 80 25.92 -13.41 4.02
C ASP A 80 27.28 -13.74 4.68
N ILE A 81 27.23 -14.37 5.86
CA ILE A 81 28.33 -15.22 6.30
C ILE A 81 28.27 -16.38 5.31
N LYS A 82 29.00 -16.24 4.21
CA LYS A 82 29.39 -17.36 3.38
C LYS A 82 29.94 -18.39 4.34
N GLU A 83 29.24 -19.50 4.47
CA GLU A 83 29.71 -20.69 5.16
C GLU A 83 31.20 -20.87 4.83
N ASP A 84 32.05 -20.70 5.84
CA ASP A 84 33.43 -21.14 5.77
C ASP A 84 33.38 -22.64 5.49
N PHE A 85 33.65 -23.01 4.23
CA PHE A 85 33.94 -24.39 3.89
C PHE A 85 35.22 -24.76 4.63
N LEU A 86 35.03 -25.58 5.67
CA LEU A 86 36.06 -26.23 6.47
C LEU A 86 37.14 -26.90 5.61
#